data_AF-A0A821WU60-F1
#
_entry.id   AF-A0A821WU60-F1
#
_cell.length_a   1.000
_cell.length_b   1.000
_cell.length_c   1.000
_cell.angle_alpha   90.00
_cell.angle_beta   90.00
_cell.angle_gamma   90.00
#
_symmetry.space_group_name_H-M   'P 1'
#
loop_
_entity.id
_entity.type
_entity.pdbx_description
1 polymer ?
#
loop_
_entity_poly.entity_id
_entity_poly.type
_entity_poly.pdbx_seq_one_letter_code
_entity_poly.pdbx_strand_id
1 'polypeptide(L)' 'YAMLVGKLPFKVEHRSRNLAKLHACILKGCEIPNTLSRECHDLLSRLLDPSPSKRITI' A
#
# COMPACT_ATOMS: atom_id res chain seq x y z
N TYR A 1 3.12 6.13 -3.69
CA TYR A 1 2.02 6.35 -2.73
C TYR A 1 2.30 7.51 -1.78
N ALA A 2 3.25 7.42 -0.83
CA ALA A 2 3.42 8.42 0.23
C ALA A 2 3.71 9.85 -0.28
N MET A 3 4.54 9.98 -1.32
CA MET A 3 4.81 11.26 -1.98
C MET A 3 3.58 11.85 -2.70
N LEU A 4 2.67 11.00 -3.18
CA LEU A 4 1.49 11.42 -3.95
C LEU A 4 0.29 11.73 -3.05
N VAL A 5 0.14 10.99 -1.96
CA VAL A 5 -1.05 11.03 -1.08
C VAL A 5 -0.74 11.75 0.25
N GLY A 6 0.53 12.06 0.53
CA GLY A 6 0.98 12.67 1.80
C GLY A 6 0.82 11.76 3.02
N LYS A 7 0.50 10.47 2.81
CA LYS A 7 0.19 9.49 3.85
C LYS A 7 0.78 8.13 3.46
N LEU A 8 1.18 7.32 4.45
CA LEU A 8 1.58 5.93 4.20
C LEU A 8 0.38 5.07 3.78
N PRO A 9 0.57 4.08 2.89
CA PRO A 9 -0.49 3.17 2.43
C PRO A 9 -1.00 2.23 3.52
N PHE A 10 -0.17 1.94 4.53
CA PHE A 10 -0.54 1.11 5.68
C PHE A 10 -0.40 1.94 6.95
N LYS A 11 -1.48 2.04 7.73
CA LYS A 11 -1.50 2.77 9.00
C LYS A 11 -2.21 1.96 10.07
N VAL A 12 -1.60 1.92 11.25
CA VAL A 12 -2.19 1.39 12.47
C VAL A 12 -1.95 2.40 13.59
N GLU A 13 -2.95 2.64 14.42
CA GLU A 13 -2.78 3.46 15.62
C GLU A 13 -1.81 2.77 16.60
N HIS A 14 -0.91 3.58 17.17
CA HIS A 14 0.17 3.11 18.06
C HIS A 14 1.05 2.02 17.42
N ARG A 15 1.74 2.38 16.32
CA ARG A 15 2.61 1.50 15.51
C ARG A 15 3.56 0.62 16.33
N SER A 16 4.15 1.17 17.40
CA SER A 16 5.12 0.49 18.25
C SER A 16 4.52 -0.61 19.14
N ARG A 17 3.22 -0.59 19.43
CA ARG A 17 2.53 -1.62 20.23
C ARG A 17 1.76 -2.65 19.38
N ASN A 18 1.59 -2.37 18.09
CA ASN A 18 0.65 -3.11 17.22
C ASN A 18 1.31 -3.62 15.92
N LEU A 19 2.56 -4.10 16.00
CA LEU A 19 3.32 -4.62 14.86
C LEU A 19 2.59 -5.78 14.14
N ALA A 20 1.95 -6.66 14.90
CA ALA A 20 1.11 -7.74 14.35
C ALA A 20 -0.07 -7.22 13.52
N LYS A 21 -0.73 -6.13 13.98
CA LYS A 21 -1.81 -5.49 13.22
C LYS A 21 -1.30 -4.81 11.96
N LEU A 22 -0.10 -4.23 12.01
CA LEU A 22 0.54 -3.65 10.83
C LEU A 22 0.84 -4.72 9.79
N HIS A 23 1.37 -5.87 10.22
CA HIS A 23 1.61 -7.01 9.34
C HIS A 23 0.31 -7.50 8.70
N ALA A 24 -0.77 -7.61 9.48
CA ALA A 24 -2.09 -7.98 8.94
C ALA A 24 -2.61 -6.96 7.91
N CYS A 25 -2.42 -5.65 8.12
CA CYS A 25 -2.77 -4.62 7.13
C CYS A 25 -1.96 -4.75 5.84
N ILE A 26 -0.67 -5.08 5.92
CA ILE A 26 0.17 -5.29 4.74
C ILE A 26 -0.35 -6.49 3.92
N LEU A 27 -0.70 -7.58 4.58
CA LEU A 27 -1.25 -8.77 3.93
C LEU A 27 -2.62 -8.52 3.28
N LYS A 28 -3.46 -7.66 3.90
CA LYS A 28 -4.76 -7.28 3.35
C LYS A 28 -4.63 -6.41 2.09
N GLY A 29 -3.52 -5.71 1.92
CA GLY A 29 -3.32 -4.72 0.86
C GLY A 29 -3.76 -3.31 1.27
N CYS A 30 -3.59 -2.35 0.35
CA CYS A 30 -3.91 -0.95 0.59
C CYS A 30 -4.90 -0.40 -0.44
N GLU A 31 -5.67 0.60 -0.04
CA GLU A 31 -6.54 1.34 -0.94
C GLU A 31 -5.77 2.49 -1.59
N ILE A 32 -5.84 2.56 -2.92
CA ILE A 32 -5.24 3.62 -3.73
C ILE A 32 -6.34 4.66 -4.01
N PRO A 33 -6.10 5.95 -3.70
CA PRO A 33 -7.10 6.98 -3.94
C PRO A 33 -7.46 7.13 -5.42
N ASN A 34 -8.75 7.25 -5.72
CA ASN A 34 -9.28 7.52 -7.07
C ASN A 34 -8.90 8.91 -7.61
N THR A 35 -8.31 9.77 -6.79
CA THR A 35 -7.83 11.11 -7.18
C THR A 35 -6.54 11.06 -7.99
N LEU A 36 -5.87 9.90 -8.05
CA LEU A 36 -4.66 9.71 -8.85
C LEU A 36 -5.01 9.41 -10.31
N SER A 37 -4.10 9.72 -11.23
CA SER A 37 -4.27 9.33 -12.64
C SER A 37 -4.38 7.82 -12.78
N ARG A 38 -5.03 7.36 -13.85
CA ARG A 38 -5.26 5.93 -14.10
C ARG A 38 -3.95 5.14 -14.18
N GLU A 39 -2.93 5.74 -14.78
CA GLU A 39 -1.59 5.16 -14.94
C GLU A 39 -0.88 5.06 -13.58
N CYS A 40 -0.98 6.09 -12.74
CA CYS A 40 -0.46 6.05 -11.38
C CYS A 40 -1.17 5.00 -10.53
N HIS A 41 -2.48 4.86 -10.70
CA HIS A 41 -3.27 3.85 -10.01
C HIS A 41 -2.84 2.43 -10.42
N ASP A 42 -2.67 2.17 -11.73
CA ASP A 42 -2.20 0.88 -12.25
C ASP A 42 -0.78 0.53 -11.78
N LEU A 43 0.13 1.51 -11.80
CA LEU A 43 1.49 1.31 -11.29
C LEU A 43 1.48 0.94 -9.80
N LEU A 44 0.72 1.69 -8.99
CA LEU A 44 0.67 1.45 -7.55
C LEU A 44 -0.02 0.13 -7.20
N SER A 45 -1.05 -0.29 -7.95
CA SER A 45 -1.75 -1.56 -7.69
C SER A 45 -0.83 -2.76 -7.94
N ARG A 46 -0.01 -2.71 -8.99
CA ARG A 46 0.95 -3.77 -9.33
C ARG A 46 2.20 -3.74 -8.46
N LEU A 47 2.61 -2.56 -7.99
CA LEU A 47 3.77 -2.41 -7.10
C LEU A 47 3.47 -2.84 -5.66
N LEU A 48 2.28 -2.50 -5.16
CA LEU A 48 1.84 -2.80 -3.79
C LEU A 48 1.01 -4.09 -3.71
N ASP A 49 1.12 -4.98 -4.70
CA ASP A 49 0.45 -6.27 -4.68
C ASP A 49 0.96 -7.12 -3.50
N PRO A 50 0.06 -7.68 -2.67
CA PRO A 50 0.43 -8.51 -1.53
C PRO A 50 1.11 -9.82 -1.96
N SER A 51 0.86 -10.30 -3.17
CA SER A 51 1.46 -11.52 -3.73
C SER A 51 2.82 -11.19 -4.36
N PRO A 52 3.95 -11.70 -3.82
CA PRO A 52 5.28 -11.40 -4.36
C PRO A 52 5.42 -11.79 -5.84
N SER A 53 4.80 -12.90 -6.25
CA SER A 53 4.85 -13.43 -7.63
C SER A 53 4.09 -12.57 -8.65
N LYS A 54 3.17 -11.72 -8.21
CA LYS A 54 2.39 -10.82 -9.08
C LYS A 54 2.95 -9.39 -9.09
N ARG A 55 3.90 -9.10 -8.19
CA ARG A 55 4.48 -7.77 -8.04
C ARG A 55 5.28 -7.43 -9.29
N ILE A 56 5.10 -6.20 -9.78
CA ILE A 56 5.87 -5.69 -10.91
C ILE A 56 7.37 -5.70 -10.59
N THR A 57 8.18 -6.07 -11.57
CA THR A 57 9.65 -6.00 -11.50
C THR A 57 10.14 -4.60 -11.86
N ILE A 58 11.35 -4.27 -11.42
CA ILE A 58 12.02 -3.00 -11.74
C ILE A 58 12.61 -3.07 -13.14
#